data_AF-C6PY81-F1
#
_entry.id   AF-C6PY81-F1
#
_cell.length_a   1.000
_cell.length_b   1.000
_cell.length_c   1.000
_cell.angle_alpha   90.00
_cell.angle_beta   90.00
_cell.angle_gamma   90.00
#
_symmetry.space_group_name_H-M   'P 1'
#
loop_
_entity.id
_entity.type
_entity.pdbx_description
1 polymer ?
#
loop_
_entity_poly.entity_id
_entity_poly.type
_entity_poly.pdbx_seq_one_letter_code
_entity_poly.pdbx_strand_id
1 'polypeptide(L)'
;MAQGFGRIGCFATGCCFGRETDSVFGIIFQNSLYAPNGVPLIPTQLFSSAGDFIIAGLLLYYSSKSKRKGQVSGLYMILYSIGRFIIEIFRGDPRGSIGLLSTSQFICIFIFFIGIYVFGFANKKKNN
;
A
#
# COMPACT_ATOMS: atom_id res chain seq x y z
N MET A 1 -3.01 2.89 10.05
CA MET A 1 -4.35 3.41 10.38
C MET A 1 -4.67 4.68 9.62
N ALA A 2 -3.96 5.80 9.83
CA ALA A 2 -4.23 7.06 9.10
C ALA A 2 -4.28 6.89 7.56
N GLN A 3 -3.35 6.12 6.99
CA GLN A 3 -3.34 5.84 5.55
C GLN A 3 -4.58 5.06 5.07
N GLY A 4 -5.06 4.10 5.86
CA GLY A 4 -6.26 3.32 5.56
C GLY A 4 -7.51 4.21 5.50
N PHE A 5 -7.67 5.10 6.49
CA PHE A 5 -8.75 6.10 6.47
C PHE A 5 -8.64 7.09 5.31
N GLY A 6 -7.43 7.56 4.99
CA GLY A 6 -7.20 8.42 3.83
C GLY A 6 -7.63 7.76 2.52
N ARG A 7 -7.40 6.45 2.36
CA ARG A 7 -7.83 5.68 1.18
C ARG A 7 -9.34 5.48 1.10
N ILE A 8 -10.03 5.37 2.24
CA ILE A 8 -11.50 5.39 2.28
C ILE A 8 -12.03 6.75 1.82
N GLY A 9 -11.38 7.84 2.23
CA GLY A 9 -11.67 9.18 1.71
C GLY A 9 -11.49 9.26 0.19
N CYS A 10 -10.39 8.73 -0.34
CA CYS A 10 -10.17 8.66 -1.80
C CYS A 10 -11.25 7.85 -2.53
N PHE A 11 -11.75 6.77 -1.92
CA PHE A 11 -12.86 5.99 -2.46
C PHE A 11 -14.15 6.81 -2.50
N ALA A 12 -14.48 7.55 -1.44
CA ALA A 12 -15.66 8.42 -1.41
C ALA A 12 -15.60 9.55 -2.47
N THR A 13 -14.40 10.04 -2.80
CA THR A 13 -14.19 11.04 -3.85
C THR A 13 -14.03 10.42 -5.25
N GLY A 14 -13.83 9.10 -5.34
CA GLY A 14 -13.58 8.41 -6.60
C GLY A 14 -12.23 8.74 -7.25
N CYS A 15 -11.21 9.13 -6.48
CA CYS A 15 -9.86 9.40 -6.99
C CYS A 15 -8.91 8.20 -6.75
N CYS A 16 -7.81 8.11 -7.50
CA CYS A 16 -6.83 7.01 -7.42
C CYS A 16 -7.44 5.62 -7.71
N PHE A 17 -8.27 5.52 -8.75
CA PHE A 17 -8.95 4.29 -9.15
C PHE A 17 -7.99 3.28 -9.80
N GLY A 18 -8.41 2.01 -9.80
CA GLY A 18 -7.70 0.92 -10.46
C GLY A 18 -7.91 0.91 -11.97
N ARG A 19 -7.34 -0.10 -12.64
CA ARG A 19 -7.59 -0.34 -14.06
C ARG A 19 -9.05 -0.74 -14.30
N GLU A 20 -9.48 -0.57 -15.54
CA GLU A 20 -10.73 -1.14 -16.03
C GLU A 20 -10.68 -2.67 -15.87
N THR A 21 -11.80 -3.24 -15.43
CA THR A 21 -11.89 -4.68 -15.18
C THR A 21 -13.31 -5.19 -15.42
N ASP A 22 -13.40 -6.37 -16.01
CA ASP A 22 -14.66 -7.11 -16.13
C ASP A 22 -14.91 -8.05 -14.94
N SER A 23 -14.09 -7.93 -13.88
CA SER A 23 -14.21 -8.76 -12.68
C SER A 23 -15.48 -8.43 -11.89
N VAL A 24 -16.04 -9.44 -11.22
CA VAL A 24 -17.19 -9.31 -10.30
C VAL A 24 -16.93 -8.38 -9.11
N PHE A 25 -15.67 -8.08 -8.82
CA PHE A 25 -15.26 -7.14 -7.78
C PHE A 25 -15.08 -5.70 -8.28
N GLY A 26 -15.40 -5.43 -9.55
CA GLY A 26 -15.36 -4.09 -10.12
C GLY A 26 -16.41 -3.16 -9.49
N ILE A 27 -16.02 -1.91 -9.27
CA ILE A 27 -16.93 -0.84 -8.82
C ILE A 27 -17.17 0.13 -9.98
N ILE A 28 -18.41 0.59 -10.13
CA ILE A 28 -18.77 1.56 -11.16
C ILE A 28 -19.04 2.89 -10.45
N PHE A 29 -18.24 3.90 -10.75
CA PHE A 29 -18.53 5.26 -10.31
C PHE A 29 -19.58 5.88 -11.24
N GLN A 30 -20.57 6.56 -10.66
CA GLN A 30 -21.65 7.21 -11.41
C GLN A 30 -21.49 8.74 -11.40
N ASN A 31 -20.98 9.29 -10.29
CA ASN A 31 -20.81 10.73 -10.08
C ASN A 31 -19.41 11.05 -9.52
N SER A 32 -18.36 10.62 -10.22
CA SER A 32 -16.97 10.97 -9.88
C SER A 32 -16.44 12.07 -10.79
N LEU A 33 -15.68 13.00 -10.20
CA LEU A 33 -14.92 14.03 -10.92
C LEU A 33 -13.61 13.49 -11.52
N TYR A 34 -13.13 12.33 -11.04
CA TYR A 34 -11.80 11.81 -11.37
C TYR A 34 -11.85 10.44 -12.05
N ALA A 35 -12.74 9.56 -11.61
CA ALA A 35 -12.91 8.23 -12.21
C ALA A 35 -13.83 8.29 -13.44
N PRO A 36 -13.55 7.50 -14.48
CA PRO A 36 -14.46 7.38 -15.61
C PRO A 36 -15.81 6.82 -15.13
N ASN A 37 -16.88 7.60 -15.36
CA ASN A 37 -18.21 7.21 -14.93
C ASN A 37 -18.79 6.14 -15.87
N GLY A 38 -19.52 5.18 -15.31
CA GLY A 38 -20.15 4.09 -16.08
C GLY A 38 -19.20 2.96 -16.48
N VAL A 39 -17.93 3.02 -16.11
CA VAL A 39 -16.92 1.98 -16.39
C VAL A 39 -16.62 1.18 -15.12
N PRO A 40 -16.55 -0.17 -15.20
CA PRO A 40 -16.16 -1.00 -14.06
C PRO A 40 -14.65 -0.91 -13.82
N LEU A 41 -14.28 -0.47 -12.61
CA LEU A 41 -12.89 -0.24 -12.20
C LEU A 41 -12.53 -1.10 -11.01
N ILE A 42 -11.26 -1.52 -10.92
CA ILE A 42 -10.77 -2.22 -9.73
C ILE A 42 -10.78 -1.26 -8.53
N PRO A 43 -11.40 -1.61 -7.39
CA PRO A 43 -11.46 -0.79 -6.18
C PRO A 43 -10.11 -0.79 -5.43
N THR A 44 -9.03 -0.36 -6.09
CA THR A 44 -7.67 -0.34 -5.52
C THR A 44 -7.58 0.48 -4.23
N GLN A 45 -8.46 1.47 -4.04
CA GLN A 45 -8.54 2.24 -2.81
C GLN A 45 -8.98 1.39 -1.62
N LEU A 46 -9.98 0.52 -1.80
CA LEU A 46 -10.46 -0.40 -0.75
C LEU A 46 -9.40 -1.46 -0.45
N PHE A 47 -8.77 -2.02 -1.48
CA PHE A 47 -7.67 -2.96 -1.29
C PHE A 47 -6.47 -2.31 -0.57
N SER A 48 -6.10 -1.08 -0.94
CA SER A 48 -5.05 -0.32 -0.23
C SER A 48 -5.46 -0.05 1.22
N SER A 49 -6.71 0.33 1.47
CA SER A 49 -7.19 0.60 2.83
C SER A 49 -7.16 -0.66 3.70
N ALA A 50 -7.70 -1.78 3.20
CA ALA A 50 -7.65 -3.06 3.87
C ALA A 50 -6.22 -3.50 4.17
N GLY A 51 -5.31 -3.37 3.19
CA GLY A 51 -3.88 -3.62 3.38
C GLY A 51 -3.27 -2.76 4.49
N ASP A 52 -3.55 -1.46 4.50
CA ASP A 52 -3.04 -0.52 5.51
C ASP A 52 -3.57 -0.83 6.93
N PHE A 53 -4.80 -1.34 7.06
CA PHE A 53 -5.37 -1.80 8.33
C PHE A 53 -4.79 -3.15 8.78
N ILE A 54 -4.59 -4.10 7.86
CA ILE A 54 -3.94 -5.38 8.15
C ILE A 54 -2.51 -5.14 8.64
N ILE A 55 -1.75 -4.30 7.93
CA ILE A 55 -0.39 -3.91 8.33
C ILE A 55 -0.41 -3.27 9.71
N ALA A 56 -1.33 -2.33 9.98
CA ALA A 56 -1.44 -1.71 11.30
C ALA A 56 -1.77 -2.73 12.40
N GLY A 57 -2.68 -3.67 12.15
CA GLY A 57 -3.03 -4.74 13.09
C GLY A 57 -1.84 -5.66 13.39
N LEU A 58 -1.12 -6.09 12.35
CA LEU A 58 0.09 -6.90 12.49
C LEU A 58 1.18 -6.17 13.27
N LEU A 59 1.38 -4.88 13.01
CA LEU A 59 2.37 -4.08 13.71
C LEU A 59 2.00 -3.82 15.16
N LEU A 60 0.72 -3.60 15.47
CA LEU A 60 0.26 -3.45 16.85
C LEU A 60 0.42 -4.77 17.62
N TYR A 61 0.02 -5.88 17.01
CA TYR A 61 0.23 -7.22 17.60
C TYR A 61 1.72 -7.50 17.83
N TYR A 62 2.56 -7.22 16.84
CA TYR A 62 4.00 -7.42 16.95
C TYR A 62 4.64 -6.47 17.96
N SER A 63 4.20 -5.21 18.03
CA SER A 63 4.66 -4.23 19.00
C SER A 63 4.26 -4.61 20.44
N SER A 64 3.15 -5.32 20.61
CA SER A 64 2.77 -5.86 21.92
C SER A 64 3.71 -6.98 22.37
N LYS A 65 4.36 -7.69 21.44
CA LYS A 65 5.29 -8.80 21.73
C LYS A 65 6.75 -8.36 21.76
N SER A 66 7.15 -7.39 20.94
CA SER A 66 8.53 -6.91 20.83
C SER A 66 8.69 -5.52 21.43
N LYS A 67 9.50 -5.41 22.49
CA LYS A 67 9.87 -4.13 23.12
C LYS A 67 11.08 -3.44 22.46
N ARG A 68 11.56 -3.93 21.30
CA ARG A 68 12.79 -3.42 20.68
C ARG A 68 12.52 -2.22 19.77
N LYS A 69 13.22 -1.13 20.06
CA LYS A 69 13.24 0.07 19.21
C LYS A 69 13.76 -0.29 17.81
N GLY A 70 13.07 0.14 16.76
CA GLY A 70 13.50 -0.04 15.35
C GLY A 70 12.94 -1.28 14.63
N GLN A 71 12.47 -2.31 15.35
CA GLN A 71 11.93 -3.51 14.69
C GLN A 71 10.57 -3.26 14.04
N VAL A 72 9.67 -2.58 14.75
CA VAL A 72 8.32 -2.27 14.26
C VAL A 72 8.40 -1.36 13.03
N SER A 73 9.33 -0.39 13.02
CA SER A 73 9.53 0.50 11.87
C SER A 73 10.13 -0.24 10.67
N GLY A 74 11.12 -1.11 10.87
CA GLY A 74 11.67 -1.92 9.78
C GLY A 74 10.62 -2.87 9.18
N LEU A 75 9.84 -3.53 10.03
CA LEU A 75 8.74 -4.40 9.60
C LEU A 75 7.66 -3.63 8.84
N TYR A 76 7.31 -2.42 9.30
CA TYR A 76 6.39 -1.54 8.59
C TYR A 76 6.90 -1.19 7.19
N MET A 77 8.16 -0.79 7.05
CA MET A 77 8.75 -0.45 5.74
C MET A 77 8.70 -1.63 4.77
N ILE A 78 9.02 -2.84 5.25
CA ILE A 78 8.97 -4.06 4.45
C ILE A 78 7.52 -4.34 3.99
N LEU A 79 6.58 -4.45 4.93
CA LEU A 79 5.19 -4.83 4.63
C LEU A 79 4.50 -3.78 3.74
N TYR A 80 4.70 -2.49 4.04
CA TYR A 80 4.12 -1.41 3.28
C TYR A 80 4.66 -1.34 1.85
N SER A 81 5.98 -1.50 1.66
CA SER A 81 6.57 -1.54 0.31
C SER A 81 6.01 -2.67 -0.55
N ILE A 82 5.86 -3.87 0.01
CA ILE A 82 5.27 -5.01 -0.73
C ILE A 82 3.82 -4.71 -1.10
N GLY A 83 3.00 -4.26 -0.13
CA GLY A 83 1.60 -3.93 -0.38
C GLY A 83 1.44 -2.84 -1.43
N ARG A 84 2.24 -1.77 -1.34
CA ARG A 84 2.25 -0.69 -2.34
C ARG A 84 2.66 -1.16 -3.72
N PHE A 85 3.68 -2.00 -3.81
CA PHE A 85 4.15 -2.54 -5.09
C PHE A 85 3.03 -3.32 -5.79
N ILE A 86 2.30 -4.17 -5.05
CA ILE A 86 1.17 -4.95 -5.57
C ILE A 86 0.03 -4.03 -6.01
N ILE A 87 -0.40 -3.09 -5.16
CA ILE A 87 -1.51 -2.17 -5.49
C ILE A 87 -1.19 -1.31 -6.71
N GLU A 88 0.06 -0.91 -6.91
CA GLU A 88 0.49 -0.12 -8.06
C GLU A 88 0.31 -0.87 -9.39
N ILE A 89 0.42 -2.21 -9.40
CA ILE A 89 0.17 -3.05 -10.59
C ILE A 89 -1.29 -2.94 -11.03
N PHE A 90 -2.21 -2.94 -10.06
CA PHE A 90 -3.65 -2.84 -10.32
C PHE A 90 -4.13 -1.41 -10.56
N ARG A 91 -3.23 -0.41 -10.44
CA ARG A 91 -3.59 1.00 -10.59
C ARG A 91 -3.73 1.36 -12.07
N GLY A 92 -4.81 2.09 -12.39
CA GLY A 92 -5.16 2.50 -13.76
C GLY A 92 -4.79 3.93 -14.11
N ASP A 93 -4.33 4.70 -13.11
CA ASP A 93 -4.01 6.12 -13.25
C ASP A 93 -2.54 6.31 -13.71
N PRO A 94 -2.29 6.89 -14.90
CA PRO A 94 -0.95 7.06 -15.45
C PRO A 94 -0.20 8.15 -14.68
N ARG A 95 0.59 7.76 -13.68
CA ARG A 95 1.60 8.65 -13.06
C ARG A 95 2.96 8.17 -13.49
N GLY A 96 3.53 8.79 -14.51
CA GLY A 96 4.94 8.69 -14.93
C GLY A 96 5.64 7.34 -14.69
N SER A 97 5.83 6.57 -15.75
CA SER A 97 6.69 5.38 -15.75
C SER A 97 8.15 5.77 -15.98
N ILE A 98 9.07 5.16 -15.22
CA ILE A 98 10.50 5.20 -15.51
C ILE A 98 10.85 3.85 -16.15
N GLY A 99 10.80 3.80 -17.48
CA GLY A 99 10.97 2.55 -18.23
C GLY A 99 9.81 1.56 -18.03
N LEU A 100 10.12 0.32 -17.66
CA LEU A 100 9.15 -0.79 -17.47
C LEU A 100 8.40 -0.75 -16.14
N LEU A 101 8.82 0.08 -15.17
CA LEU A 101 8.25 0.16 -13.83
C LEU A 101 7.72 1.56 -13.53
N SER A 102 6.65 1.64 -12.73
CA SER A 102 6.16 2.91 -12.18
C SER A 102 7.24 3.53 -11.28
N THR A 103 7.37 4.86 -11.29
CA THR A 103 8.26 5.58 -10.35
C THR A 103 8.02 5.15 -8.90
N SER A 104 6.75 4.90 -8.55
CA SER A 104 6.35 4.39 -7.23
C SER A 104 6.89 3.00 -6.93
N GLN A 105 6.94 2.10 -7.93
CA GLN A 105 7.47 0.73 -7.76
C GLN A 105 8.97 0.76 -7.47
N PHE A 106 9.72 1.60 -8.18
CA PHE A 106 11.15 1.75 -7.95
C PHE A 106 11.46 2.24 -6.53
N ILE A 107 10.71 3.26 -6.06
CA ILE A 107 10.82 3.76 -4.69
C ILE A 107 10.47 2.66 -3.66
N CYS A 108 9.44 1.85 -3.92
CA CYS A 108 9.06 0.76 -3.02
C CYS A 108 10.17 -0.28 -2.87
N ILE A 109 10.87 -0.63 -3.96
CA ILE A 109 12.02 -1.56 -3.92
C ILE A 109 13.12 -1.00 -3.01
N PHE A 110 13.47 0.27 -3.15
CA PHE A 110 14.50 0.90 -2.31
C PHE A 110 14.12 0.92 -0.83
N ILE A 111 12.87 1.30 -0.51
CA ILE A 111 12.35 1.31 0.86
C ILE A 111 12.31 -0.11 1.44
N PHE A 112 12.02 -1.13 0.63
CA PHE A 112 12.00 -2.52 1.06
C PHE A 112 13.38 -2.98 1.55
N PHE A 113 14.45 -2.70 0.79
CA PHE A 113 15.81 -3.04 1.21
C PHE A 113 16.27 -2.27 2.45
N ILE A 114 15.91 -0.99 2.56
CA ILE A 114 16.16 -0.22 3.80
C ILE A 114 15.43 -0.84 4.98
N GLY A 115 14.17 -1.25 4.79
CA GLY A 115 13.37 -1.92 5.81
C GLY A 115 14.03 -3.21 6.31
N ILE A 116 14.55 -4.04 5.41
CA ILE A 116 15.32 -5.25 5.75
C ILE A 116 16.57 -4.91 6.56
N TYR A 117 17.34 -3.90 6.13
CA TYR A 117 18.53 -3.48 6.84
C TYR A 117 18.22 -3.00 8.26
N VAL A 118 17.21 -2.14 8.42
CA VAL A 118 16.77 -1.62 9.73
C VAL A 118 16.26 -2.76 10.63
N PHE A 119 15.45 -3.66 10.08
CA PHE A 119 14.92 -4.82 10.83
C PHE A 119 16.04 -5.78 11.26
N GLY A 120 16.97 -6.08 10.36
CA GLY A 120 18.13 -6.95 10.61
C GLY A 120 19.09 -6.36 11.65
N PHE A 121 19.41 -5.07 11.56
CA PHE A 121 20.24 -4.38 12.53
C PHE A 121 19.60 -4.35 13.93
N ALA A 122 18.29 -4.09 14.01
CA ALA A 122 17.54 -4.13 15.26
C ALA A 122 17.42 -5.55 15.85
N ASN A 123 17.60 -6.60 15.05
CA ASN A 123 17.71 -7.98 15.52
C ASN A 123 19.12 -8.34 15.98
N LYS A 124 20.19 -7.85 15.33
CA LYS A 124 21.58 -8.11 15.77
C LYS A 124 21.88 -7.57 17.17
N LYS A 125 21.32 -6.43 17.55
CA LYS A 125 21.43 -5.87 18.91
C LYS A 125 20.81 -6.75 20.02
N LYS A 126 20.12 -7.85 19.66
CA LYS A 126 19.64 -8.87 20.60
C LYS A 126 20.74 -9.86 21.01
N ASN A 127 21.66 -10.15 20.08
CA ASN A 127 22.61 -11.26 20.18
C ASN A 127 24.02 -10.83 20.61
N ASN A 128 24.26 -9.51 20.72
CA ASN A 128 25.42 -8.93 21.41
C ASN A 128 24.95 -8.33 22.72
#